data_AF-A0A5Q0Q8R5-F1
#
_entry.id   AF-A0A5Q0Q8R5-F1
#
_cell.length_a   1.000
_cell.length_b   1.000
_cell.length_c   1.000
_cell.angle_alpha   90.00
_cell.angle_beta   90.00
_cell.angle_gamma   90.00
#
_symmetry.space_group_name_H-M   'P 1'
#
loop_
_entity.id
_entity.type
_entity.pdbx_description
1 polymer ?
#
loop_
_entity_poly.entity_id
_entity_poly.type
_entity_poly.pdbx_seq_one_letter_code
_entity_poly.pdbx_strand_id
1 'polypeptide(L)' 'MESLKKILGIVWIILALLTAYFCIAKFGIPKIVSGHQEDVVFGIIILFILTPIITCGLGIFGYYALKGEYDKEKM' A
#
# COMPACT_ATOMS: atom_id res chain seq x y z
N MET A 1 -17.25 10.85 -16.55
CA MET A 1 -15.92 10.21 -16.64
C MET A 1 -14.95 10.67 -15.54
N GLU A 2 -15.14 11.86 -14.95
CA GLU A 2 -14.35 12.32 -13.79
C GLU A 2 -14.67 11.57 -12.47
N SER A 3 -15.95 11.30 -12.18
CA SER A 3 -16.34 10.68 -10.90
C SER A 3 -15.84 9.24 -10.75
N LEU A 4 -15.82 8.46 -11.83
CA LEU A 4 -15.33 7.08 -11.80
C LEU A 4 -13.82 7.04 -11.53
N LYS A 5 -13.05 7.97 -12.12
CA LYS A 5 -11.60 8.08 -11.90
C LYS A 5 -11.27 8.55 -10.47
N LYS A 6 -12.05 9.49 -9.92
CA LYS A 6 -11.96 9.89 -8.50
C LYS A 6 -12.32 8.75 -7.55
N ILE A 7 -13.37 8.00 -7.84
CA ILE A 7 -13.77 6.81 -7.06
C ILE A 7 -12.64 5.77 -7.08
N LEU A 8 -12.05 5.51 -8.25
CA LEU A 8 -10.90 4.61 -8.36
C LEU A 8 -9.73 5.10 -7.50
N GLY A 9 -9.37 6.39 -7.55
CA GLY A 9 -8.31 6.94 -6.70
C GLY A 9 -8.57 6.77 -5.19
N ILE A 10 -9.81 7.00 -4.75
CA ILE A 10 -10.24 6.75 -3.35
C ILE A 10 -10.10 5.27 -2.99
N VAL A 11 -10.54 4.38 -3.87
CA VAL A 11 -10.40 2.92 -3.68
C VAL A 11 -8.93 2.53 -3.52
N TRP A 12 -8.02 3.12 -4.30
CA TRP A 12 -6.59 2.86 -4.20
C TRP A 12 -5.95 3.36 -2.89
N ILE A 13 -6.40 4.51 -2.36
CA ILE A 13 -5.94 5.00 -1.05
C ILE A 13 -6.46 4.11 0.08
N ILE A 14 -7.74 3.69 0.02
CA ILE A 14 -8.32 2.76 1.00
C ILE A 14 -7.55 1.42 0.96
N LEU A 15 -7.26 0.90 -0.24
CA LEU A 15 -6.43 -0.28 -0.42
C LEU A 15 -5.01 -0.09 0.15
N ALA A 16 -4.39 1.08 -0.03
CA ALA A 16 -3.08 1.38 0.55
C ALA A 16 -3.12 1.29 2.08
N LEU A 17 -4.13 1.88 2.72
CA LEU A 17 -4.32 1.82 4.18
C LEU A 17 -4.58 0.40 4.68
N LEU A 18 -5.46 -0.35 4.00
CA LEU A 18 -5.76 -1.74 4.33
C LEU A 18 -4.52 -2.63 4.18
N THR A 19 -3.74 -2.42 3.13
CA THR A 19 -2.51 -3.17 2.86
C THR A 19 -1.42 -2.84 3.88
N ALA A 20 -1.31 -1.58 4.31
CA ALA A 20 -0.43 -1.16 5.41
C ALA A 20 -0.77 -1.92 6.70
N TYR A 21 -2.05 -1.91 7.07
CA TYR A 21 -2.54 -2.60 8.25
C TYR A 21 -2.27 -4.11 8.18
N PHE A 22 -2.59 -4.76 7.06
CA PHE A 22 -2.34 -6.20 6.89
C PHE A 22 -0.84 -6.54 6.94
N CYS A 23 0.00 -5.78 6.25
CA CYS A 23 1.44 -6.04 6.24
C CYS A 23 2.06 -5.88 7.62
N ILE A 24 1.62 -4.90 8.42
CA ILE A 24 2.16 -4.68 9.77
C ILE A 24 1.55 -5.65 10.78
N ALA A 25 0.21 -5.68 10.89
CA ALA A 25 -0.49 -6.39 11.97
C ALA A 25 -0.59 -7.90 11.74
N LYS A 26 -0.73 -8.36 10.49
CA LYS A 26 -0.92 -9.77 10.15
C LYS A 26 0.33 -10.46 9.64
N PHE A 27 1.24 -9.75 8.97
CA PHE A 27 2.43 -10.35 8.37
C PHE A 27 3.74 -9.97 9.06
N GLY A 28 3.92 -8.72 9.49
CA GLY A 28 5.18 -8.22 10.04
C GLY A 28 5.37 -8.65 11.49
N ILE A 29 4.51 -8.14 12.38
CA ILE A 29 4.60 -8.39 13.82
C ILE A 29 4.59 -9.88 14.19
N PRO A 30 3.62 -10.71 13.73
CA PRO A 30 3.59 -12.12 14.11
C PRO A 30 4.79 -12.94 13.59
N LYS A 31 5.42 -12.55 12.46
CA LYS A 31 6.67 -13.19 11.99
C LYS A 31 7.86 -12.85 12.88
N ILE A 32 7.90 -11.63 13.44
CA ILE A 32 8.95 -11.23 14.38
C ILE A 32 8.79 -11.96 15.73
N VAL A 33 7.56 -12.27 16.12
CA VAL A 33 7.24 -12.94 17.41
C VAL A 33 7.30 -14.48 17.31
N SER A 34 7.42 -15.07 16.10
CA SER A 34 7.42 -16.53 15.93
C SER A 34 8.63 -17.25 16.55
N GLY A 35 9.69 -16.51 16.89
CA GLY A 35 10.92 -17.04 17.50
C GLY A 35 11.87 -17.75 16.53
N HIS A 36 11.51 -17.87 15.25
CA HIS A 36 12.39 -18.44 14.22
C HIS A 36 13.21 -17.33 13.57
N GLN A 37 14.54 -17.48 13.54
CA GLN A 37 15.45 -16.44 13.04
C GLN A 37 15.16 -16.08 11.57
N GLU A 38 14.81 -17.07 10.75
CA GLU A 38 14.39 -16.85 9.36
C GLU A 38 13.09 -16.04 9.23
N ASP A 39 12.11 -16.28 10.10
CA ASP A 39 10.85 -15.52 10.12
C ASP A 39 11.06 -14.08 10.58
N VAL A 40 11.96 -13.85 11.54
CA VAL A 40 12.30 -12.51 12.03
C VAL A 40 12.94 -11.68 10.92
N VAL A 41 13.89 -12.25 10.17
CA VAL A 41 14.51 -11.58 9.01
C VAL A 41 13.44 -11.25 7.96
N PHE A 42 12.56 -12.21 7.67
CA PHE A 42 11.45 -11.99 6.73
C PHE A 42 10.47 -10.92 7.22
N GLY A 43 10.18 -10.88 8.51
CA GLY A 43 9.31 -9.89 9.16
C GLY A 43 9.88 -8.48 9.05
N ILE A 44 11.19 -8.30 9.27
CA ILE A 44 11.89 -7.02 9.12
C ILE A 44 11.84 -6.55 7.66
N ILE A 45 12.09 -7.42 6.69
CA ILE A 45 11.99 -7.07 5.26
C ILE A 45 10.57 -6.63 4.92
N ILE A 46 9.55 -7.35 5.40
CA ILE A 46 8.16 -6.97 5.17
C ILE A 46 7.86 -5.60 5.78
N LEU A 47 8.28 -5.33 7.01
CA LEU A 47 7.96 -4.08 7.71
C LEU A 47 8.70 -2.86 7.15
N PHE A 48 9.99 -3.01 6.82
CA PHE A 48 10.86 -1.89 6.47
C PHE A 48 11.09 -1.70 4.97
N ILE A 49 10.85 -2.72 4.15
CA ILE A 49 11.07 -2.66 2.70
C ILE A 49 9.74 -2.84 1.98
N LEU A 50 9.07 -3.96 2.20
CA LEU A 50 7.90 -4.34 1.41
C LEU A 50 6.70 -3.44 1.71
N THR A 51 6.40 -3.21 3.00
CA THR A 51 5.29 -2.36 3.45
C THR A 51 5.41 -0.95 2.88
N PRO A 52 6.52 -0.20 3.12
CA PRO A 52 6.62 1.17 2.61
C PRO A 52 6.60 1.22 1.09
N ILE A 53 7.22 0.27 0.37
CA ILE A 53 7.15 0.22 -1.10
C ILE A 53 5.69 0.07 -1.56
N ILE A 54 4.95 -0.88 -1.00
CA ILE A 54 3.57 -1.15 -1.42
C ILE A 54 2.65 0.01 -1.01
N THR A 55 2.73 0.48 0.23
CA THR A 55 1.83 1.54 0.72
C THR A 55 2.14 2.89 0.10
N CYS A 56 3.41 3.24 -0.11
CA CYS A 56 3.76 4.46 -0.83
C CYS A 56 3.38 4.34 -2.31
N GLY A 57 3.63 3.20 -2.96
CA GLY A 57 3.23 2.99 -4.36
C GLY A 57 1.72 3.15 -4.56
N LEU A 58 0.92 2.45 -3.75
CA LEU A 58 -0.55 2.53 -3.78
C LEU A 58 -1.06 3.91 -3.37
N GLY A 59 -0.45 4.54 -2.37
CA GLY A 59 -0.82 5.87 -1.89
C GLY A 59 -0.53 6.96 -2.92
N ILE A 60 0.65 6.94 -3.53
CA ILE A 60 1.05 7.85 -4.61
C ILE A 60 0.12 7.66 -5.83
N PHE A 61 -0.14 6.41 -6.21
CA PHE A 61 -1.07 6.10 -7.29
C PHE A 61 -2.48 6.62 -7.03
N GLY A 62 -3.03 6.35 -5.83
CA GLY A 62 -4.34 6.83 -5.43
C GLY A 62 -4.41 8.36 -5.35
N TYR A 63 -3.33 9.02 -4.90
CA TYR A 63 -3.22 10.47 -4.84
C TYR A 63 -3.22 11.11 -6.23
N TYR A 64 -2.41 10.60 -7.17
CA TYR A 64 -2.40 11.10 -8.55
C TYR A 64 -3.69 10.79 -9.31
N ALA A 65 -4.33 9.66 -9.03
CA ALA A 65 -5.66 9.33 -9.55
C ALA A 65 -6.75 10.29 -9.03
N LEU A 66 -6.67 10.70 -7.76
CA LEU A 66 -7.55 11.73 -7.18
C LEU A 66 -7.31 13.12 -7.78
N LYS A 67 -6.05 13.47 -8.04
CA LYS A 67 -5.65 14.74 -8.67
C LYS A 67 -6.07 14.82 -10.15
N GLY A 68 -6.49 13.71 -10.74
CA GLY A 68 -6.96 13.65 -12.12
C GLY A 68 -5.84 13.69 -13.15
N GLU A 69 -4.58 13.41 -12.77
CA GLU A 69 -3.45 13.43 -13.71
C GLU A 69 -3.44 12.22 -14.66
N TYR A 70 -4.23 11.19 -14.37
CA TYR A 70 -4.51 10.07 -15.28
C TYR A 70 -5.64 10.37 -16.28
N ASP A 71 -6.13 11.61 -16.33
CA ASP A 71 -7.13 12.00 -17.32
C ASP A 71 -6.49 12.19 -18.71
N LYS A 72 -6.83 11.28 -19.63
CA LYS A 72 -6.35 11.29 -21.02
C LYS A 72 -6.77 12.55 -21.81
N GLU A 73 -7.71 13.38 -21.36
CA GLU A 73 -8.02 14.66 -22.04
C GLU A 73 -6.93 15.74 -21.85
N LYS A 74 -5.91 15.48 -21.04
CA LYS A 74 -4.72 16.36 -20.89
C LYS A 74 -3.45 15.85 -21.59
N MET A 75 -3.52 14.76 -22.36
CA MET A 75 -2.44 14.27 -23.21
C MET A 75 -2.65 14.64 -24.67
#